data_AF-A0A7W1ZK26-F1
#
_entry.id   AF-A0A7W1ZK26-F1
#
_cell.length_a   1.000
_cell.length_b   1.000
_cell.length_c   1.000
_cell.angle_alpha   90.00
_cell.angle_beta   90.00
_cell.angle_gamma   90.00
#
_symmetry.space_group_name_H-M   'P 1'
#
loop_
_entity.id
_entity.type
_entity.pdbx_description
1 polymer ?
#
loop_
_entity_poly.entity_id
_entity_poly.type
_entity_poly.pdbx_seq_one_letter_code
_entity_poly.pdbx_strand_id
1 'polypeptide(L)'
;LFVSGYSEGGAVAMWTVRDLEQKSGAIYDVSAAAPASGPYDLSDTTRKWLLASPTDQQEFVIRLYLTSYMAYYFHKSSGVKLTDYFKPAMAFTISQAFKGNISDENIIKRLALAGILLREKNSLENAITTRYKTALETLDTSEPAIREMQKSDCYDWSPRTKMLLISLKGDKVVDPANTEKTMQTMRRRGVSNDTLRQYVIKDTSLNHLTAVAPALAQARRFFDGGFANID
;
A
#
# COMPACT_ATOMS: atom_id res chain seq x y z
N LEU A 1 7.29 -19.25 13.78
CA LEU A 1 6.34 -18.10 13.70
C LEU A 1 5.80 -17.98 12.27
N PHE A 2 4.51 -17.67 12.07
CA PHE A 2 3.98 -17.36 10.73
C PHE A 2 3.59 -15.88 10.65
N VAL A 3 3.89 -15.23 9.53
CA VAL A 3 3.64 -13.79 9.34
C VAL A 3 2.80 -13.56 8.09
N SER A 4 1.68 -12.85 8.24
CA SER A 4 0.78 -12.49 7.14
C SER A 4 0.17 -11.13 7.40
N GLY A 5 -0.34 -10.51 6.35
CA GLY A 5 -1.17 -9.31 6.45
C GLY A 5 -1.74 -8.96 5.09
N TYR A 6 -2.75 -8.10 5.07
CA TYR A 6 -3.46 -7.70 3.86
C TYR A 6 -3.45 -6.18 3.70
N SER A 7 -3.37 -5.67 2.46
CA SER A 7 -3.32 -4.23 2.18
C SER A 7 -2.09 -3.58 2.84
N GLU A 8 -2.24 -2.50 3.62
CA GLU A 8 -1.18 -1.95 4.47
C GLU A 8 -0.50 -3.04 5.32
N GLY A 9 -1.30 -3.97 5.87
CA GLY A 9 -0.80 -5.12 6.63
C GLY A 9 0.10 -6.04 5.81
N GLY A 10 -0.06 -6.09 4.48
CA GLY A 10 0.84 -6.84 3.59
C GLY A 10 2.23 -6.22 3.54
N ALA A 11 2.33 -4.89 3.42
CA ALA A 11 3.61 -4.20 3.52
C ALA A 11 4.23 -4.36 4.93
N VAL A 12 3.41 -4.26 5.98
CA VAL A 12 3.85 -4.50 7.37
C VAL A 12 4.38 -5.92 7.57
N ALA A 13 3.70 -6.93 7.02
CA ALA A 13 4.17 -8.31 7.05
C ALA A 13 5.54 -8.44 6.36
N MET A 14 5.72 -7.81 5.20
CA MET A 14 7.00 -7.80 4.48
C MET A 14 8.13 -7.15 5.30
N TRP A 15 7.90 -5.95 5.86
CA TRP A 15 8.87 -5.29 6.76
C TRP A 15 9.18 -6.18 7.97
N THR A 16 8.16 -6.75 8.59
CA THR A 16 8.32 -7.61 9.77
C THR A 16 9.24 -8.78 9.48
N VAL A 17 9.05 -9.48 8.36
CA VAL A 17 9.90 -10.62 7.99
C VAL A 17 11.33 -10.15 7.70
N ARG A 18 11.49 -9.06 6.94
CA ARG A 18 12.80 -8.48 6.63
C ARG A 18 13.58 -8.14 7.91
N ASP A 19 12.92 -7.51 8.87
CA ASP A 19 13.54 -7.05 10.12
C ASP A 19 13.82 -8.23 11.08
N LEU A 20 12.98 -9.26 11.10
CA LEU A 20 13.21 -10.47 11.88
C LEU A 20 14.39 -11.27 11.34
N GLU A 21 14.55 -11.37 10.02
CA GLU A 21 15.70 -12.06 9.41
C GLU A 21 17.05 -11.39 9.72
N GLN A 22 17.07 -10.10 10.08
CA GLN A 22 18.29 -9.41 10.48
C GLN A 22 18.70 -9.70 11.93
N LYS A 23 17.82 -10.33 12.72
CA LYS A 23 18.05 -10.65 14.13
C LYS A 23 18.52 -12.10 14.30
N SER A 24 19.10 -12.40 15.45
CA SER A 24 19.60 -13.74 15.80
C SER A 24 18.88 -14.29 17.01
N GLY A 25 18.62 -15.61 17.00
CA GLY A 25 17.96 -16.33 18.08
C GLY A 25 16.60 -16.89 17.68
N ALA A 26 16.28 -18.08 18.21
CA ALA A 26 15.11 -18.87 17.80
C ALA A 26 13.76 -18.13 17.93
N ILE A 27 13.67 -17.13 18.80
CA ILE A 27 12.46 -16.31 18.97
C ILE A 27 12.12 -15.45 17.75
N TYR A 28 13.07 -15.24 16.84
CA TYR A 28 12.89 -14.47 15.61
C TYR A 28 12.70 -15.35 14.36
N ASP A 29 12.72 -16.69 14.51
CA ASP A 29 12.63 -17.61 13.39
C ASP A 29 11.22 -17.60 12.78
N VAL A 30 11.13 -17.03 11.58
CA VAL A 30 9.91 -17.05 10.76
C VAL A 30 9.88 -18.36 9.96
N SER A 31 8.86 -19.16 10.21
CA SER A 31 8.63 -20.46 9.56
C SER A 31 8.16 -20.27 8.11
N ALA A 32 7.22 -19.35 7.90
CA ALA A 32 6.78 -18.92 6.57
C ALA A 32 6.07 -17.56 6.63
N ALA A 33 6.02 -16.87 5.49
CA ALA A 33 5.38 -15.57 5.34
C ALA A 33 4.42 -15.53 4.16
N ALA A 34 3.27 -14.88 4.31
CA ALA A 34 2.31 -14.67 3.23
C ALA A 34 1.79 -13.22 3.14
N PRO A 35 2.63 -12.24 2.79
CA PRO A 35 2.17 -10.88 2.52
C PRO A 35 1.13 -10.87 1.38
N ALA A 36 -0.01 -10.23 1.59
CA ALA A 36 -1.12 -10.20 0.65
C ALA A 36 -1.50 -8.78 0.25
N SER A 37 -1.62 -8.54 -1.07
CA SER A 37 -2.03 -7.26 -1.69
C SER A 37 -1.38 -6.04 -1.02
N GLY A 38 -0.07 -6.11 -0.74
CA GLY A 38 0.66 -5.03 -0.09
C GLY A 38 1.23 -4.00 -1.07
N PRO A 39 1.20 -2.70 -0.74
CA PRO A 39 1.87 -1.67 -1.54
C PRO A 39 3.37 -1.70 -1.27
N TYR A 40 4.06 -2.73 -1.77
CA TYR A 40 5.45 -2.98 -1.41
C TYR A 40 6.43 -1.93 -1.95
N ASP A 41 6.08 -1.34 -3.09
CA ASP A 41 6.79 -0.27 -3.79
C ASP A 41 5.93 1.01 -3.73
N LEU A 42 6.08 1.73 -2.61
CA LEU A 42 5.38 2.98 -2.38
C LEU A 42 5.96 4.07 -3.26
N SER A 43 7.29 4.10 -3.37
CA SER A 43 7.99 5.17 -4.02
C SER A 43 7.75 5.20 -5.52
N ASP A 44 7.58 4.07 -6.21
CA ASP A 44 7.38 4.07 -7.66
C ASP A 44 5.99 3.60 -8.08
N THR A 45 5.65 2.31 -7.96
CA THR A 45 4.34 1.79 -8.41
C THR A 45 3.17 2.52 -7.76
N THR A 46 3.14 2.63 -6.43
CA THR A 46 2.02 3.28 -5.74
C THR A 46 1.98 4.79 -6.00
N ARG A 47 3.14 5.46 -6.05
CA ARG A 47 3.24 6.89 -6.40
C ARG A 47 2.68 7.17 -7.80
N LYS A 48 3.08 6.39 -8.79
CA LYS A 48 2.56 6.48 -10.17
C LYS A 48 1.07 6.19 -10.23
N TRP A 49 0.62 5.18 -9.48
CA TRP A 49 -0.81 4.91 -9.35
C TRP A 49 -1.52 6.15 -8.83
N LEU A 50 -1.13 6.76 -7.70
CA LEU A 50 -1.75 7.97 -7.15
C LEU A 50 -1.86 9.15 -8.14
N LEU A 51 -0.85 9.34 -8.99
CA LEU A 51 -0.79 10.41 -9.99
C LEU A 51 -1.65 10.14 -11.24
N ALA A 52 -1.94 8.89 -11.56
CA ALA A 52 -2.73 8.56 -12.73
C ALA A 52 -4.15 9.18 -12.65
N SER A 53 -4.80 9.32 -13.80
CA SER A 53 -6.21 9.71 -13.83
C SER A 53 -7.07 8.58 -13.24
N PRO A 54 -7.96 8.87 -12.27
CA PRO A 54 -8.87 7.85 -11.76
C PRO A 54 -9.86 7.43 -12.85
N THR A 55 -10.23 6.15 -12.87
CA THR A 55 -11.19 5.61 -13.85
C THR A 55 -12.63 5.92 -13.49
N ASP A 56 -12.91 6.15 -12.21
CA ASP A 56 -14.24 6.47 -11.69
C ASP A 56 -14.15 7.32 -10.40
N GLN A 57 -15.31 7.73 -9.89
CA GLN A 57 -15.41 8.53 -8.67
C GLN A 57 -14.88 7.81 -7.43
N GLN A 58 -15.10 6.50 -7.36
CA GLN A 58 -14.70 5.71 -6.20
C GLN A 58 -13.18 5.66 -6.12
N GLU A 59 -12.51 5.45 -7.24
CA GLU A 59 -11.06 5.44 -7.33
C GLU A 59 -10.47 6.81 -6.94
N PHE A 60 -11.06 7.91 -7.40
CA PHE A 60 -10.66 9.25 -6.97
C PHE A 60 -10.74 9.43 -5.45
N VAL A 61 -11.86 9.03 -4.84
CA VAL A 61 -12.06 9.13 -3.39
C VAL A 61 -11.04 8.30 -2.62
N ILE A 62 -10.72 7.10 -3.10
CA ILE A 62 -9.72 6.23 -2.47
C ILE A 62 -8.32 6.85 -2.57
N ARG A 63 -7.93 7.38 -3.73
CA ARG A 63 -6.65 8.09 -3.92
C ARG A 63 -6.53 9.31 -3.01
N LEU A 64 -7.62 10.10 -2.92
CA LEU A 64 -7.70 11.25 -2.02
C LEU A 64 -7.58 10.79 -0.56
N TYR A 65 -8.28 9.73 -0.17
CA TYR A 65 -8.21 9.16 1.18
C TYR A 65 -6.78 8.75 1.55
N LEU A 66 -6.13 7.92 0.73
CA LEU A 66 -4.78 7.42 1.01
C LEU A 66 -3.75 8.56 1.08
N THR A 67 -3.83 9.53 0.15
CA THR A 67 -2.94 10.70 0.16
C THR A 67 -3.20 11.58 1.39
N SER A 68 -4.47 11.75 1.78
CA SER A 68 -4.86 12.53 2.96
C SER A 68 -4.42 11.85 4.25
N TYR A 69 -4.55 10.52 4.32
CA TYR A 69 -4.12 9.71 5.47
C TYR A 69 -2.62 9.89 5.71
N MET A 70 -1.79 9.74 4.68
CA MET A 70 -0.35 9.94 4.77
C MET A 70 0.02 11.37 5.19
N ALA A 71 -0.56 12.38 4.54
CA ALA A 71 -0.27 13.78 4.87
C ALA A 71 -0.74 14.16 6.28
N TYR A 72 -1.89 13.65 6.71
CA TYR A 72 -2.41 13.87 8.05
C TYR A 72 -1.54 13.18 9.11
N TYR A 73 -1.06 11.97 8.84
CA TYR A 73 -0.08 11.31 9.68
C TYR A 73 1.16 12.19 9.89
N PHE A 74 1.77 12.71 8.80
CA PHE A 74 2.93 13.60 8.93
C PHE A 74 2.60 14.92 9.60
N HIS A 75 1.42 15.48 9.38
CA HIS A 75 0.97 16.66 10.10
C HIS A 75 0.96 16.43 11.61
N LYS A 76 0.52 15.25 12.06
CA LYS A 76 0.47 14.86 13.47
C LYS A 76 1.82 14.45 14.05
N SER A 77 2.65 13.75 13.30
CA SER A 77 3.92 13.20 13.79
C SER A 77 5.12 14.15 13.63
N SER A 78 5.13 14.98 12.60
CA SER A 78 6.26 15.83 12.21
C SER A 78 5.93 17.33 12.10
N GLY A 79 4.67 17.72 12.33
CA GLY A 79 4.25 19.13 12.36
C GLY A 79 4.21 19.84 11.01
N VAL A 80 4.32 19.11 9.89
CA VAL A 80 4.17 19.68 8.53
C VAL A 80 2.75 20.24 8.33
N LYS A 81 2.58 21.27 7.51
CA LYS A 81 1.25 21.87 7.31
C LYS A 81 0.51 21.11 6.21
N LEU A 82 -0.77 20.82 6.41
CA LEU A 82 -1.61 20.24 5.35
C LEU A 82 -1.65 21.13 4.10
N THR A 83 -1.51 22.45 4.26
CA THR A 83 -1.43 23.42 3.16
C THR A 83 -0.14 23.35 2.35
N ASP A 84 0.88 22.63 2.83
CA ASP A 84 2.09 22.37 2.03
C ASP A 84 1.79 21.32 0.94
N TYR A 85 0.85 20.39 1.21
CA TYR A 85 0.48 19.28 0.33
C TYR A 85 -0.83 19.51 -0.43
N PHE A 86 -1.81 20.17 0.20
CA PHE A 86 -3.15 20.38 -0.35
C PHE A 86 -3.49 21.85 -0.53
N LYS A 87 -4.30 22.16 -1.55
CA LYS A 87 -4.86 23.52 -1.71
C LYS A 87 -5.69 23.90 -0.47
N PRO A 88 -5.78 25.18 -0.09
CA PRO A 88 -6.34 25.60 1.21
C PRO A 88 -7.72 25.02 1.54
N ALA A 89 -8.65 25.04 0.57
CA ALA A 89 -9.99 24.48 0.77
C ALA A 89 -9.96 22.96 1.04
N MET A 90 -9.09 22.22 0.35
CA MET A 90 -8.93 20.78 0.57
C MET A 90 -8.20 20.49 1.88
N ALA A 91 -7.16 21.25 2.22
CA ALA A 91 -6.47 21.13 3.51
C ALA A 91 -7.43 21.32 4.69
N PHE A 92 -8.36 22.29 4.61
CA PHE A 92 -9.41 22.47 5.60
C PHE A 92 -10.36 21.27 5.67
N THR A 93 -10.85 20.80 4.52
CA THR A 93 -11.70 19.60 4.44
C THR A 93 -11.04 18.38 5.06
N ILE A 94 -9.78 18.11 4.75
CA ILE A 94 -9.01 16.99 5.32
C ILE A 94 -8.88 17.16 6.84
N SER A 95 -8.52 18.35 7.32
CA SER A 95 -8.44 18.63 8.75
C SER A 95 -9.75 18.32 9.48
N GLN A 96 -10.91 18.67 8.89
CA GLN A 96 -12.21 18.34 9.47
C GLN A 96 -12.56 16.85 9.31
N ALA A 97 -12.19 16.22 8.20
CA ALA A 97 -12.47 14.81 7.95
C ALA A 97 -11.83 13.92 9.02
N PHE A 98 -10.58 14.19 9.38
CA PHE A 98 -9.79 13.46 10.37
C PHE A 98 -9.97 13.95 11.83
N LYS A 99 -10.88 14.91 12.08
CA LYS A 99 -11.06 15.47 13.43
C LYS A 99 -11.76 14.48 14.35
N GLY A 100 -11.12 14.18 15.48
CA GLY A 100 -11.65 13.34 16.57
C GLY A 100 -11.27 11.86 16.44
N ASN A 101 -11.78 11.02 17.33
CA ASN A 101 -11.65 9.57 17.21
C ASN A 101 -12.73 9.06 16.24
N ILE A 102 -12.37 8.90 14.98
CA ILE A 102 -13.29 8.60 13.88
C ILE A 102 -12.78 7.39 13.09
N SER A 103 -13.70 6.54 12.61
CA SER A 103 -13.34 5.40 11.78
C SER A 103 -12.99 5.81 10.35
N ASP A 104 -12.15 5.01 9.70
CA ASP A 104 -11.77 5.16 8.28
C ASP A 104 -12.99 5.26 7.36
N GLU A 105 -14.03 4.45 7.60
CA GLU A 105 -15.28 4.51 6.84
C GLU A 105 -15.91 5.92 6.90
N ASN A 106 -15.93 6.53 8.08
CA ASN A 106 -16.50 7.86 8.25
C ASN A 106 -15.58 8.95 7.67
N ILE A 107 -14.25 8.77 7.70
CA ILE A 107 -13.31 9.65 7.00
C ILE A 107 -13.56 9.59 5.49
N ILE A 108 -13.64 8.38 4.92
CA ILE A 108 -13.91 8.14 3.49
C ILE A 108 -15.24 8.78 3.10
N LYS A 109 -16.31 8.61 3.88
CA LYS A 109 -17.61 9.27 3.62
C LYS A 109 -17.50 10.79 3.57
N ARG A 110 -16.76 11.40 4.51
CA ARG A 110 -16.54 12.86 4.53
C ARG A 110 -15.76 13.34 3.31
N LEU A 111 -14.72 12.61 2.92
CA LEU A 111 -13.93 12.92 1.72
C LEU A 111 -14.72 12.67 0.43
N ALA A 112 -15.60 11.66 0.40
CA ALA A 112 -16.49 11.38 -0.72
C ALA A 112 -17.43 12.56 -1.01
N LEU A 113 -18.00 13.17 0.03
CA LEU A 113 -18.81 14.39 -0.12
C LEU A 113 -18.01 15.53 -0.76
N ALA A 114 -16.76 15.73 -0.34
CA ALA A 114 -15.89 16.73 -0.96
C ALA A 114 -15.59 16.39 -2.43
N GLY A 115 -15.38 15.11 -2.75
CA GLY A 115 -15.15 14.67 -4.12
C GLY A 115 -16.37 14.81 -5.03
N ILE A 116 -17.58 14.65 -4.51
CA ILE A 116 -18.82 14.91 -5.27
C ILE A 116 -18.92 16.39 -5.64
N LEU A 117 -18.52 17.29 -4.74
CA LEU A 117 -18.53 18.74 -4.98
C LEU A 117 -17.50 19.19 -6.04
N LEU A 118 -16.45 18.39 -6.28
CA LEU A 118 -15.38 18.69 -7.25
C LEU A 118 -15.71 18.29 -8.71
N ARG A 119 -16.69 17.41 -8.96
CA ARG A 119 -17.21 17.00 -10.29
C ARG A 119 -16.13 16.83 -11.38
N GLU A 120 -16.15 17.62 -12.46
CA GLU A 120 -15.24 17.55 -13.62
C GLU A 120 -13.75 17.75 -13.26
N LYS A 121 -13.45 18.11 -12.01
CA LYS A 121 -12.09 18.30 -11.47
C LYS A 121 -11.61 17.12 -10.64
N ASN A 122 -12.20 15.94 -10.75
CA ASN A 122 -11.84 14.76 -9.94
C ASN A 122 -10.54 14.10 -10.40
N SER A 123 -9.43 14.77 -10.07
CA SER A 123 -8.06 14.28 -10.13
C SER A 123 -7.34 14.73 -8.86
N LEU A 124 -6.40 13.92 -8.37
CA LEU A 124 -5.60 14.26 -7.21
C LEU A 124 -4.84 15.58 -7.44
N GLU A 125 -4.41 15.84 -8.68
CA GLU A 125 -3.74 17.07 -9.11
C GLU A 125 -4.56 18.34 -8.81
N ASN A 126 -5.88 18.25 -8.84
CA ASN A 126 -6.75 19.38 -8.55
C ASN A 126 -6.90 19.65 -7.06
N ALA A 127 -6.61 18.66 -6.21
CA ALA A 127 -6.67 18.74 -4.76
C ALA A 127 -5.33 19.18 -4.13
N ILE A 128 -4.20 18.80 -4.73
CA ILE A 128 -2.85 19.03 -4.20
C ILE A 128 -2.24 20.36 -4.66
N THR A 129 -1.20 20.83 -3.96
CA THR A 129 -0.41 21.98 -4.38
C THR A 129 0.44 21.64 -5.60
N THR A 130 0.79 22.65 -6.42
CA THR A 130 1.72 22.45 -7.55
C THR A 130 3.07 21.91 -7.08
N ARG A 131 3.58 22.41 -5.94
CA ARG A 131 4.82 21.94 -5.31
C ARG A 131 4.76 20.43 -5.04
N TYR A 132 3.69 19.97 -4.38
CA TYR A 132 3.57 18.55 -4.03
C TYR A 132 3.32 17.67 -5.26
N LYS A 133 2.56 18.16 -6.25
CA LYS A 133 2.42 17.49 -7.55
C LYS A 133 3.79 17.26 -8.20
N THR A 134 4.59 18.32 -8.34
CA THR A 134 5.93 18.22 -8.92
C THR A 134 6.80 17.23 -8.16
N ALA A 135 6.76 17.27 -6.82
CA ALA A 135 7.53 16.34 -6.00
C ALA A 135 7.13 14.87 -6.19
N LEU A 136 5.82 14.58 -6.34
CA LEU A 136 5.34 13.25 -6.70
C LEU A 136 5.78 12.84 -8.11
N GLU A 137 5.74 13.75 -9.09
CA GLU A 137 6.14 13.45 -10.47
C GLU A 137 7.64 13.13 -10.58
N THR A 138 8.49 13.91 -9.89
CA THR A 138 9.95 13.84 -10.02
C THR A 138 10.64 12.95 -8.98
N LEU A 139 9.89 12.36 -8.03
CA LEU A 139 10.44 11.68 -6.86
C LEU A 139 11.40 12.60 -6.06
N ASP A 140 10.95 13.81 -5.76
CA ASP A 140 11.75 14.78 -4.99
C ASP A 140 11.80 14.40 -3.51
N THR A 141 12.87 13.74 -3.09
CA THR A 141 13.10 13.28 -1.71
C THR A 141 13.54 14.40 -0.75
N SER A 142 13.68 15.64 -1.22
CA SER A 142 13.74 16.80 -0.32
C SER A 142 12.40 17.01 0.39
N GLU A 143 11.29 16.65 -0.26
CA GLU A 143 9.97 16.64 0.36
C GLU A 143 9.83 15.52 1.39
N PRO A 144 9.39 15.83 2.63
CA PRO A 144 9.27 14.83 3.68
C PRO A 144 8.39 13.63 3.30
N ALA A 145 7.22 13.86 2.70
CA ALA A 145 6.32 12.78 2.34
C ALA A 145 6.93 11.81 1.30
N ILE A 146 7.59 12.36 0.27
CA ILE A 146 8.20 11.56 -0.80
C ILE A 146 9.39 10.76 -0.29
N ARG A 147 10.21 11.37 0.57
CA ARG A 147 11.32 10.69 1.23
C ARG A 147 10.85 9.50 2.07
N GLU A 148 9.78 9.69 2.83
CA GLU A 148 9.24 8.61 3.67
C GLU A 148 8.55 7.51 2.84
N MET A 149 7.90 7.85 1.72
CA MET A 149 7.46 6.84 0.74
C MET A 149 8.65 5.99 0.26
N GLN A 150 9.77 6.61 -0.10
CA GLN A 150 10.97 5.90 -0.53
C GLN A 150 11.59 5.02 0.54
N LYS A 151 11.73 5.53 1.77
CA LYS A 151 12.24 4.73 2.90
C LYS A 151 11.34 3.55 3.26
N SER A 152 10.06 3.67 2.94
CA SER A 152 9.05 2.66 3.24
C SER A 152 9.04 1.53 2.19
N ASP A 153 9.75 1.63 1.07
CA ASP A 153 9.84 0.49 0.16
C ASP A 153 10.37 -0.77 0.86
N CYS A 154 9.69 -1.90 0.63
CA CYS A 154 9.90 -3.14 1.40
C CYS A 154 10.25 -4.36 0.55
N TYR A 155 10.47 -4.16 -0.75
CA TYR A 155 10.61 -5.25 -1.73
C TYR A 155 12.05 -5.56 -2.14
N ASP A 156 12.99 -4.62 -1.96
CA ASP A 156 14.33 -4.69 -2.56
C ASP A 156 15.36 -5.43 -1.69
N TRP A 157 15.15 -6.73 -1.47
CA TRP A 157 16.04 -7.58 -0.66
C TRP A 157 15.90 -9.06 -1.04
N SER A 158 16.69 -9.94 -0.42
CA SER A 158 16.66 -11.40 -0.68
C SER A 158 16.11 -12.16 0.54
N PRO A 159 14.80 -12.46 0.61
CA PRO A 159 14.27 -13.31 1.67
C PRO A 159 14.92 -14.68 1.74
N ARG A 160 15.13 -15.17 2.96
CA ARG A 160 15.48 -16.57 3.26
C ARG A 160 14.27 -17.36 3.75
N THR A 161 13.31 -16.68 4.36
CA THR A 161 12.01 -17.22 4.79
C THR A 161 11.20 -17.66 3.57
N LYS A 162 10.58 -18.84 3.66
CA LYS A 162 9.61 -19.28 2.64
C LYS A 162 8.45 -18.29 2.57
N MET A 163 8.24 -17.70 1.41
CA MET A 163 7.31 -16.59 1.21
C MET A 163 6.36 -16.86 0.05
N LEU A 164 5.07 -16.65 0.27
CA LEU A 164 4.05 -16.61 -0.78
C LEU A 164 3.47 -15.20 -0.88
N LEU A 165 3.75 -14.50 -1.98
CA LEU A 165 3.10 -13.22 -2.26
C LEU A 165 1.73 -13.45 -2.87
N ILE A 166 0.69 -12.95 -2.20
CA ILE A 166 -0.69 -13.11 -2.65
C ILE A 166 -1.14 -11.77 -3.24
N SER A 167 -1.76 -11.78 -4.41
CA SER A 167 -2.32 -10.58 -5.03
C SER A 167 -3.70 -10.85 -5.61
N LEU A 168 -4.46 -9.79 -5.88
CA LEU A 168 -5.74 -9.84 -6.58
C LEU A 168 -5.57 -9.24 -7.97
N LYS A 169 -5.91 -9.98 -9.03
CA LYS A 169 -5.71 -9.51 -10.43
C LYS A 169 -6.46 -8.21 -10.74
N GLY A 170 -7.66 -8.03 -10.19
CA GLY A 170 -8.53 -6.87 -10.42
C GLY A 170 -8.43 -5.79 -9.34
N ASP A 171 -7.35 -5.77 -8.56
CA ASP A 171 -7.21 -4.83 -7.46
C ASP A 171 -7.07 -3.39 -7.98
N LYS A 172 -8.02 -2.52 -7.61
CA LYS A 172 -8.03 -1.11 -7.96
C LYS A 172 -7.48 -0.19 -6.87
N VAL A 173 -7.04 -0.74 -5.73
CA VAL A 173 -6.55 0.03 -4.58
C VAL A 173 -5.05 -0.20 -4.40
N VAL A 174 -4.61 -1.45 -4.41
CA VAL A 174 -3.20 -1.82 -4.42
C VAL A 174 -2.90 -2.49 -5.75
N ASP A 175 -2.31 -1.71 -6.66
CA ASP A 175 -1.99 -2.18 -8.01
C ASP A 175 -1.18 -3.49 -7.97
N PRO A 176 -1.62 -4.57 -8.65
CA PRO A 176 -0.92 -5.86 -8.70
C PRO A 176 0.53 -5.74 -9.18
N ALA A 177 0.88 -4.69 -9.91
CA ALA A 177 2.25 -4.36 -10.30
C ALA A 177 3.19 -4.25 -9.10
N ASN A 178 2.71 -3.92 -7.89
CA ASN A 178 3.51 -3.96 -6.66
C ASN A 178 4.06 -5.37 -6.42
N THR A 179 3.20 -6.38 -6.53
CA THR A 179 3.59 -7.79 -6.32
C THR A 179 4.49 -8.27 -7.44
N GLU A 180 4.16 -7.92 -8.69
CA GLU A 180 4.97 -8.29 -9.86
C GLU A 180 6.39 -7.70 -9.79
N LYS A 181 6.52 -6.41 -9.47
CA LYS A 181 7.82 -5.75 -9.32
C LYS A 181 8.61 -6.32 -8.14
N THR A 182 7.95 -6.66 -7.05
CA THR A 182 8.57 -7.35 -5.90
C THR A 182 9.14 -8.69 -6.32
N MET A 183 8.33 -9.55 -6.95
CA MET A 183 8.75 -10.85 -7.47
C MET A 183 9.96 -10.71 -8.40
N GLN A 184 9.89 -9.81 -9.38
CA GLN A 184 10.99 -9.57 -10.32
C GLN A 184 12.27 -9.11 -9.62
N THR A 185 12.16 -8.21 -8.65
CA THR A 185 13.32 -7.66 -7.93
C THR A 185 14.00 -8.73 -7.08
N MET A 186 13.22 -9.48 -6.28
CA MET A 186 13.75 -10.57 -5.46
C MET A 186 14.36 -11.69 -6.32
N ARG A 187 13.78 -11.98 -7.48
CA ARG A 187 14.35 -12.92 -8.46
C ARG A 187 15.69 -12.44 -9.01
N ARG A 188 15.81 -11.16 -9.38
CA ARG A 188 17.09 -10.57 -9.81
C ARG A 188 18.16 -10.63 -8.73
N ARG A 189 17.77 -10.65 -7.46
CA ARG A 189 18.67 -10.84 -6.31
C ARG A 189 18.93 -12.31 -5.95
N GLY A 190 18.55 -13.25 -6.82
CA GLY A 190 18.90 -14.67 -6.70
C GLY A 190 17.94 -15.53 -5.86
N VAL A 191 16.80 -14.99 -5.41
CA VAL A 191 15.82 -15.78 -4.65
C VAL A 191 15.15 -16.78 -5.59
N SER A 192 15.17 -18.07 -5.25
CA SER A 192 14.61 -19.14 -6.09
C SER A 192 13.11 -19.38 -5.87
N ASN A 193 12.52 -20.30 -6.65
CA ASN A 193 11.16 -20.78 -6.47
C ASN A 193 10.98 -21.67 -5.23
N ASP A 194 12.07 -22.11 -4.58
CA ASP A 194 12.02 -22.87 -3.34
C ASP A 194 11.85 -21.98 -2.11
N THR A 195 12.10 -20.68 -2.27
CA THR A 195 11.97 -19.68 -1.20
C THR A 195 10.80 -18.74 -1.43
N LEU A 196 10.56 -18.27 -2.66
CA LEU A 196 9.52 -17.28 -2.94
C LEU A 196 8.59 -17.81 -4.03
N ARG A 197 7.27 -17.65 -3.90
CA ARG A 197 6.29 -17.87 -4.98
C ARG A 197 5.21 -16.79 -4.93
N GLN A 198 4.39 -16.73 -5.98
CA GLN A 198 3.23 -15.85 -6.02
C GLN A 198 1.94 -16.66 -6.20
N TYR A 199 0.84 -16.17 -5.63
CA TYR A 199 -0.51 -16.65 -5.90
C TYR A 199 -1.39 -15.46 -6.29
N VAL A 200 -2.06 -15.57 -7.44
CA VAL A 200 -2.92 -14.49 -7.95
C VAL A 200 -4.38 -14.94 -7.87
N ILE A 201 -5.17 -14.24 -7.07
CA ILE A 201 -6.62 -14.39 -7.03
C ILE A 201 -7.17 -13.81 -8.34
N LYS A 202 -7.77 -14.68 -9.16
CA LYS A 202 -8.28 -14.35 -10.51
C LYS A 202 -9.77 -14.08 -10.55
N ASP A 203 -10.47 -14.27 -9.43
CA ASP A 203 -11.91 -14.02 -9.33
C ASP A 203 -12.21 -12.52 -9.54
N THR A 204 -12.82 -12.21 -10.67
CA THR A 204 -13.15 -10.83 -11.09
C THR A 204 -14.37 -10.26 -10.37
N SER A 205 -15.11 -11.06 -9.60
CA SER A 205 -16.20 -10.58 -8.75
C SER A 205 -15.70 -9.95 -7.45
N LEU A 206 -14.45 -10.24 -7.07
CA LEU A 206 -13.81 -9.67 -5.89
C LEU A 206 -13.18 -8.31 -6.20
N ASN A 207 -13.11 -7.47 -5.16
CA ASN A 207 -12.37 -6.22 -5.15
C ASN A 207 -11.44 -6.19 -3.92
N HIS A 208 -10.66 -5.12 -3.77
CA HIS A 208 -9.71 -5.00 -2.66
C HIS A 208 -10.34 -5.20 -1.27
N LEU A 209 -11.59 -4.81 -1.08
CA LEU A 209 -12.27 -4.92 0.22
C LEU A 209 -12.88 -6.31 0.46
N THR A 210 -13.25 -7.03 -0.61
CA THR A 210 -13.89 -8.35 -0.51
C THR A 210 -12.90 -9.51 -0.64
N ALA A 211 -11.68 -9.26 -1.14
CA ALA A 211 -10.66 -10.28 -1.31
C ALA A 211 -9.86 -10.60 -0.03
N VAL A 212 -10.09 -9.91 1.09
CA VAL A 212 -9.37 -10.13 2.37
C VAL A 212 -9.48 -11.60 2.81
N ALA A 213 -10.70 -12.12 2.94
CA ALA A 213 -10.91 -13.49 3.42
C ALA A 213 -10.37 -14.55 2.43
N PRO A 214 -10.61 -14.45 1.11
CA PRO A 214 -9.95 -15.32 0.13
C PRO A 214 -8.42 -15.28 0.20
N ALA A 215 -7.81 -14.10 0.34
CA ALA A 215 -6.36 -13.96 0.44
C ALA A 215 -5.80 -14.63 1.71
N LEU A 216 -6.43 -14.39 2.87
CA LEU A 216 -6.00 -15.01 4.12
C LEU A 216 -6.25 -16.52 4.16
N ALA A 217 -7.26 -17.03 3.44
CA ALA A 217 -7.43 -18.46 3.26
C ALA A 217 -6.27 -19.09 2.47
N GLN A 218 -5.74 -18.41 1.45
CA GLN A 218 -4.55 -18.87 0.72
C GLN A 218 -3.29 -18.80 1.57
N ALA A 219 -3.11 -17.73 2.36
CA ALA A 219 -2.04 -17.64 3.35
C ALA A 219 -2.10 -18.82 4.32
N ARG A 220 -3.29 -19.17 4.82
CA ARG A 220 -3.47 -20.31 5.73
C ARG A 220 -3.13 -21.64 5.06
N ARG A 221 -3.62 -21.89 3.84
CA ARG A 221 -3.27 -23.11 3.07
C ARG A 221 -1.75 -23.26 2.91
N PHE A 222 -1.07 -22.15 2.65
CA PHE A 222 0.39 -22.13 2.52
C PHE A 222 1.09 -22.42 3.84
N PHE A 223 0.61 -21.87 4.95
CA PHE A 223 1.19 -22.15 6.27
C PHE A 223 1.01 -23.61 6.69
N ASP A 224 -0.12 -24.23 6.33
CA ASP A 224 -0.43 -25.61 6.74
C ASP A 224 0.38 -26.67 5.96
N GLY A 225 0.73 -26.44 4.68
CA GLY A 225 1.44 -27.45 3.87
C GLY A 225 2.51 -26.93 2.92
N GLY A 226 2.94 -25.69 3.10
CA GLY A 226 3.94 -25.05 2.25
C GLY A 226 3.50 -24.90 0.80
N PHE A 227 4.47 -24.81 -0.10
CA PHE A 227 4.19 -24.56 -1.52
C PHE A 227 3.49 -25.71 -2.25
N ALA A 228 3.43 -26.92 -1.67
CA ALA A 228 2.71 -28.04 -2.27
C ALA A 228 1.18 -27.89 -2.17
N ASN A 229 0.69 -27.06 -1.23
CA ASN A 229 -0.75 -26.85 -1.01
C ASN A 229 -1.34 -25.65 -1.78
N ILE A 230 -0.52 -25.03 -2.62
CA ILE A 230 -0.87 -23.84 -3.39
C ILE A 230 -0.91 -24.23 -4.86
N ASP A 231 -2.13 -24.22 -5.41
CA ASP A 231 -2.45 -24.58 -6.81
C ASP A 231 -2.19 -23.42 -7.78
#